data_AF-A0A536CXQ2-F1
#
_entry.id   AF-A0A536CXQ2-F1
#
_cell.length_a   1.000
_cell.length_b   1.000
_cell.length_c   1.000
_cell.angle_alpha   90.00
_cell.angle_beta   90.00
_cell.angle_gamma   90.00
#
_symmetry.space_group_name_H-M   'P 1'
#
loop_
_entity.id
_entity.type
_entity.pdbx_description
1 polymer ?
#
loop_
_entity_poly.entity_id
_entity_poly.type
_entity_poly.pdbx_seq_one_letter_code
_entity_poly.pdbx_strand_id
1 'polypeptide(L)'
;MIRFSGKLTATPRGGGGTLVPVPARVARELGLKGMPKVKARIAGIPYRGSLMPMGDGTYCLGVLKSIQAQAGVGQGDSIAIELELDTEPRTVTVPQDLQRALARDRKTAAAWEALSYTNRK
;
A
#
# COMPACT_ATOMS: atom_id res chain seq x y z
N MET A 1 -13.12 -8.23 7.09
CA MET A 1 -13.03 -7.25 5.99
C MET A 1 -14.16 -6.23 6.12
N ILE A 2 -13.86 -4.93 6.19
CA ILE A 2 -14.82 -3.83 6.33
C ILE A 2 -15.05 -3.20 4.97
N ARG A 3 -16.31 -3.03 4.56
CA ARG A 3 -16.67 -2.38 3.30
C ARG A 3 -17.11 -0.95 3.52
N PHE A 4 -16.60 -0.02 2.71
CA PHE A 4 -17.07 1.35 2.66
C PHE A 4 -17.04 1.89 1.22
N SER A 5 -17.83 2.90 0.93
CA SER A 5 -17.74 3.65 -0.32
C SER A 5 -16.86 4.88 -0.13
N GLY A 6 -15.99 5.15 -1.10
CA GLY A 6 -15.12 6.32 -1.10
C GLY A 6 -15.08 6.97 -2.47
N LYS A 7 -15.04 8.31 -2.50
CA LYS A 7 -14.87 9.07 -3.73
C LYS A 7 -13.40 9.16 -4.09
N LEU A 8 -13.05 8.82 -5.32
CA LEU A 8 -11.72 8.98 -5.87
C LEU A 8 -11.40 10.46 -5.99
N THR A 9 -10.37 10.92 -5.30
CA THR A 9 -9.90 12.31 -5.36
C THR A 9 -8.45 12.36 -5.84
N ALA A 10 -8.07 13.47 -6.48
CA ALA A 10 -6.69 13.71 -6.84
C ALA A 10 -5.84 13.89 -5.57
N THR A 11 -4.56 13.54 -5.62
CA THR A 11 -3.66 13.88 -4.52
C THR A 11 -3.56 15.40 -4.35
N PRO A 12 -3.66 15.92 -3.11
CA PRO A 12 -3.54 17.35 -2.85
C PRO A 12 -2.11 17.88 -3.07
N ARG A 13 -1.09 17.02 -3.21
CA ARG A 13 0.30 17.41 -3.45
C ARG A 13 0.68 17.55 -4.93
N GLY A 14 -0.28 17.44 -5.85
CA GLY A 14 0.02 17.34 -7.28
C GLY A 14 0.67 15.99 -7.64
N GLY A 15 0.89 15.73 -8.93
CA GLY A 15 1.53 14.50 -9.42
C GLY A 15 0.60 13.43 -10.01
N GLY A 16 -0.69 13.74 -10.21
CA GLY A 16 -1.59 12.88 -11.00
C GLY A 16 -1.94 11.53 -10.36
N GLY A 17 -1.65 11.34 -9.08
CA GLY A 17 -2.12 10.19 -8.31
C GLY A 17 -3.60 10.35 -7.93
N THR A 18 -4.29 9.22 -7.81
CA THR A 18 -5.66 9.17 -7.31
C THR A 18 -5.65 8.47 -5.96
N LEU A 19 -6.43 8.98 -5.01
CA LEU A 19 -6.56 8.40 -3.68
C LEU A 19 -8.03 8.31 -3.29
N VAL A 20 -8.33 7.41 -2.35
CA VAL A 20 -9.63 7.37 -1.66
C VAL A 20 -9.41 7.66 -0.18
N PRO A 21 -10.16 8.61 0.41
CA PRO A 21 -10.17 8.80 1.86
C PRO A 21 -10.87 7.63 2.54
N VAL A 22 -10.22 7.09 3.57
CA VAL A 22 -10.78 6.07 4.46
C VAL A 22 -11.58 6.77 5.55
N PRO A 23 -12.87 6.46 5.74
CA PRO A 23 -13.66 7.07 6.79
C PRO A 23 -13.07 6.80 8.18
N ALA A 24 -13.09 7.82 9.05
CA ALA A 24 -12.55 7.71 10.41
C ALA A 24 -13.15 6.55 11.22
N ARG A 25 -14.43 6.20 10.99
CA ARG A 25 -15.08 5.03 11.61
C ARG A 25 -14.33 3.73 11.29
N VAL A 26 -13.96 3.54 10.02
CA VAL A 26 -13.26 2.34 9.52
C VAL A 26 -11.84 2.32 10.08
N ALA A 27 -11.19 3.49 10.12
CA ALA A 27 -9.86 3.62 10.69
C ALA A 27 -9.82 3.27 12.18
N ARG A 28 -10.83 3.71 12.95
CA ARG A 28 -10.97 3.39 14.38
C ARG A 28 -11.30 1.93 14.61
N GLU A 29 -12.22 1.37 13.82
CA GLU A 29 -12.65 -0.03 13.91
C GLU A 29 -11.51 -1.00 13.60
N LEU A 30 -10.66 -0.68 12.62
CA LEU A 30 -9.44 -1.45 12.32
C LEU A 30 -8.26 -1.13 13.26
N GLY A 31 -8.40 -0.18 14.18
CA GLY A 31 -7.33 0.23 15.08
C GLY A 31 -6.08 0.75 14.35
N LEU A 32 -6.26 1.46 13.23
CA LEU A 32 -5.16 1.91 12.37
C LEU A 32 -4.19 2.83 13.14
N LYS A 33 -2.90 2.53 13.06
CA LYS A 33 -1.80 3.35 13.60
C LYS A 33 -0.66 3.50 12.59
N GLY A 34 -0.07 4.69 12.49
CA GLY A 34 1.12 4.95 11.67
C GLY A 34 0.86 4.77 10.17
N MET A 35 1.60 3.89 9.51
CA MET A 35 1.39 3.50 8.11
C MET A 35 0.99 2.01 8.03
N PRO A 36 -0.26 1.66 8.38
CA PRO A 36 -0.67 0.27 8.49
C PRO A 36 -0.67 -0.40 7.12
N LYS A 37 -0.23 -1.66 7.09
CA LYS A 37 -0.36 -2.53 5.93
C LYS A 37 -1.78 -3.04 5.86
N VAL A 38 -2.34 -3.04 4.65
CA VAL A 38 -3.73 -3.41 4.42
C VAL A 38 -3.83 -4.26 3.16
N LYS A 39 -4.79 -5.18 3.19
CA LYS A 39 -5.35 -5.78 1.99
C LYS A 39 -6.64 -5.04 1.70
N ALA A 40 -6.80 -4.59 0.47
CA ALA A 40 -7.97 -3.88 0.01
C ALA A 40 -8.50 -4.49 -1.28
N ARG A 41 -9.78 -4.37 -1.53
CA ARG A 41 -10.41 -4.63 -2.81
C ARG A 41 -10.97 -3.30 -3.30
N ILE A 42 -10.38 -2.77 -4.36
CA ILE A 42 -10.73 -1.48 -4.93
C ILE A 42 -11.60 -1.75 -6.16
N ALA A 43 -12.89 -1.40 -6.09
CA ALA A 43 -13.84 -1.71 -7.17
C ALA A 43 -13.82 -3.21 -7.58
N GLY A 44 -13.68 -4.11 -6.60
CA GLY A 44 -13.59 -5.57 -6.82
C GLY A 44 -12.18 -6.09 -7.14
N ILE A 45 -11.23 -5.21 -7.46
CA ILE A 45 -9.85 -5.59 -7.80
C ILE A 45 -9.01 -5.74 -6.53
N PRO A 46 -8.37 -6.89 -6.30
CA PRO A 46 -7.52 -7.09 -5.14
C PRO A 46 -6.29 -6.20 -5.20
N TYR A 47 -5.98 -5.56 -4.08
CA TYR A 47 -4.84 -4.67 -3.89
C TYR A 47 -4.23 -4.93 -2.51
N ARG A 48 -2.90 -5.03 -2.44
CA ARG A 48 -2.18 -5.14 -1.16
C ARG A 48 -1.21 -3.98 -1.06
N GLY A 49 -1.32 -3.20 0.00
CA GLY A 49 -0.55 -1.98 0.13
C GLY A 49 -0.49 -1.45 1.55
N SER A 50 -0.30 -0.14 1.66
CA SER A 50 -0.35 0.58 2.92
C SER A 50 -1.26 1.78 2.81
N LEU A 51 -1.88 2.13 3.93
CA LEU A 51 -2.59 3.40 4.06
C LEU A 51 -1.59 4.52 4.36
N MET A 52 -1.85 5.70 3.78
CA MET A 52 -1.11 6.91 4.09
C MET A 52 -1.89 7.73 5.12
N PRO A 53 -1.30 8.04 6.28
CA PRO A 53 -1.90 8.97 7.22
C PRO A 53 -1.89 10.39 6.63
N MET A 54 -3.00 11.10 6.77
CA MET A 54 -3.13 12.49 6.32
C MET A 54 -2.72 13.53 7.38
N GLY A 55 -2.50 13.08 8.62
CA GLY A 55 -2.07 13.92 9.75
C GLY A 55 -3.20 14.46 10.62
N ASP A 56 -4.44 14.40 10.15
CA ASP A 56 -5.68 14.78 10.87
C ASP A 56 -6.37 13.57 11.54
N GLY A 57 -5.66 12.44 11.65
CA GLY A 57 -6.22 11.16 12.12
C GLY A 57 -7.02 10.40 11.06
N THR A 58 -7.12 10.93 9.83
CA THR A 58 -7.64 10.19 8.69
C THR A 58 -6.52 9.52 7.89
N TYR A 59 -6.94 8.56 7.08
CA TYR A 59 -6.07 7.78 6.24
C TYR A 59 -6.57 7.83 4.81
N CYS A 60 -5.66 7.73 3.85
CA CYS A 60 -5.98 7.60 2.44
C CYS A 60 -5.36 6.35 1.85
N LEU A 61 -6.09 5.74 0.93
CA LEU A 61 -5.62 4.62 0.11
C LEU A 61 -5.28 5.14 -1.29
N GLY A 62 -4.02 5.03 -1.70
CA GLY A 62 -3.63 5.34 -3.07
C GLY A 62 -4.20 4.31 -4.04
N VAL A 63 -4.80 4.77 -5.12
CA VAL A 63 -5.36 3.92 -6.18
C VAL A 63 -4.49 4.02 -7.42
N LEU A 64 -3.90 2.89 -7.82
CA LEU A 64 -3.00 2.83 -8.97
C LEU A 64 -3.78 3.12 -10.27
N LYS A 65 -3.11 3.71 -11.25
CA LYS A 65 -3.69 3.94 -12.58
C LYS A 65 -4.10 2.64 -13.27
N SER A 66 -3.38 1.54 -13.03
CA SER A 66 -3.72 0.22 -13.57
C SER A 66 -5.05 -0.30 -13.01
N ILE A 67 -5.31 -0.09 -11.71
CA ILE A 67 -6.56 -0.47 -11.05
C ILE A 67 -7.72 0.41 -11.55
N GLN A 68 -7.49 1.71 -11.69
CA GLN A 68 -8.44 2.65 -12.29
C GLN A 68 -8.85 2.20 -13.71
N ALA A 69 -7.86 1.89 -14.56
CA ALA A 69 -8.10 1.44 -15.92
C ALA A 69 -8.83 0.08 -15.98
N GLN A 70 -8.46 -0.88 -15.13
CA GLN A 70 -9.12 -2.18 -15.07
C GLN A 70 -10.55 -2.11 -14.55
N ALA A 71 -10.81 -1.26 -13.56
CA ALA A 71 -12.15 -1.08 -13.00
C ALA A 71 -13.01 -0.09 -13.80
N GLY A 72 -12.42 0.65 -14.75
CA GLY A 72 -13.11 1.70 -15.51
C GLY A 72 -13.54 2.88 -14.63
N VAL A 73 -12.77 3.21 -13.60
CA VAL A 73 -13.09 4.26 -12.62
C VAL A 73 -12.03 5.36 -12.64
N GLY A 74 -12.46 6.60 -12.42
CA GLY A 74 -11.61 7.78 -12.46
C GLY A 74 -11.80 8.71 -11.25
N GLN A 75 -11.09 9.83 -11.28
CA GLN A 75 -11.27 10.89 -10.29
C GLN A 75 -12.70 11.41 -10.34
N GLY A 76 -13.34 11.56 -9.18
CA GLY A 76 -14.74 11.95 -9.07
C GLY A 76 -15.70 10.78 -8.86
N ASP A 77 -15.30 9.56 -9.22
CA ASP A 77 -16.16 8.40 -9.09
C ASP A 77 -16.22 7.88 -7.66
N SER A 78 -17.41 7.43 -7.26
CA SER A 78 -17.60 6.74 -5.99
C SER A 78 -17.44 5.25 -6.21
N ILE A 79 -16.46 4.65 -5.55
CA ILE A 79 -16.18 3.22 -5.65
C ILE A 79 -16.40 2.52 -4.31
N ALA A 80 -16.79 1.25 -4.37
CA ALA A 80 -16.78 0.39 -3.21
C ALA A 80 -15.36 -0.08 -2.93
N ILE A 81 -14.92 0.07 -1.68
CA ILE A 81 -13.67 -0.44 -1.18
C ILE A 81 -13.95 -1.39 -0.03
N GLU A 82 -13.38 -2.58 -0.12
CA GLU A 82 -13.32 -3.50 1.00
C GLU A 82 -11.90 -3.44 1.55
N LEU A 83 -11.76 -3.25 2.86
CA LEU A 83 -10.49 -3.01 3.52
C LEU A 83 -10.36 -3.93 4.71
N GLU A 84 -9.19 -4.53 4.86
CA GLU A 84 -8.81 -5.28 6.04
C GLU A 84 -7.37 -4.99 6.43
N LEU A 85 -7.09 -5.05 7.72
CA LEU A 85 -5.73 -4.95 8.20
C LEU A 85 -4.96 -6.19 7.74
N ASP A 86 -3.79 -5.98 7.16
CA ASP A 86 -2.85 -7.05 6.85
C ASP A 86 -2.11 -7.41 8.14
N THR A 87 -2.81 -8.12 9.05
CA THR A 87 -2.26 -8.64 10.32
C THR A 87 -1.38 -9.86 10.12
N GLU A 88 -1.24 -10.37 8.89
CA GLU A 88 -0.35 -11.47 8.59
C GLU A 88 1.10 -11.08 8.93
N PRO A 89 1.77 -11.80 9.85
CA PRO A 89 3.18 -11.62 10.09
C PRO A 89 3.92 -11.99 8.80
N ARG A 90 4.68 -11.03 8.27
CA ARG A 90 5.59 -11.32 7.15
C ARG A 90 6.80 -12.04 7.70
N THR A 91 6.74 -13.35 7.87
CA THR A 91 7.94 -14.18 7.82
C THR A 91 8.44 -14.10 6.38
N VAL A 92 9.32 -13.13 6.07
CA VAL A 92 10.04 -13.11 4.80
C VAL A 92 11.04 -14.25 4.88
N THR A 93 10.66 -15.44 4.41
CA THR A 93 11.63 -16.46 4.06
C THR A 93 12.34 -15.95 2.81
N VAL A 94 13.49 -15.32 3.03
CA VAL A 94 14.40 -14.91 1.97
C VAL A 94 14.59 -16.11 1.03
N PRO A 95 14.36 -15.98 -0.29
CA PRO A 95 14.60 -17.07 -1.23
C PRO A 95 16.06 -17.52 -1.11
N GLN A 96 16.29 -18.82 -0.92
CA GLN A 96 17.65 -19.40 -0.82
C GLN A 96 18.54 -19.10 -2.04
N ASP A 97 17.95 -18.75 -3.17
CA ASP A 97 18.68 -18.34 -4.38
C ASP A 97 19.44 -17.02 -4.20
N LEU A 98 18.96 -16.12 -3.32
CA LEU A 98 19.67 -14.89 -2.97
C LEU A 98 20.88 -15.16 -2.05
N GLN A 99 20.78 -16.16 -1.16
CA GLN A 99 21.91 -16.56 -0.29
C GLN A 99 23.09 -17.14 -1.08
N ARG A 100 22.81 -17.92 -2.14
CA ARG A 100 23.87 -18.53 -2.97
C ARG A 100 24.60 -17.51 -3.85
N ALA A 101 23.91 -16.48 -4.34
CA ALA A 101 24.51 -15.46 -5.19
C ALA A 101 25.46 -14.51 -4.41
N LEU A 102 25.13 -14.18 -3.16
CA LEU A 102 25.93 -13.27 -2.32
C LEU A 102 27.19 -13.92 -1.71
N ALA A 103 27.29 -15.26 -1.67
CA ALA A 103 28.43 -15.95 -1.07
C ALA A 103 29.71 -15.93 -1.92
N ARG A 104 29.64 -15.44 -3.17
CA ARG A 104 30.78 -15.50 -4.12
C ARG A 104 31.66 -14.26 -4.18
N ASP A 105 31.32 -13.16 -3.50
CA ASP A 105 32.15 -11.96 -3.58
C ASP A 105 32.09 -11.07 -2.31
N ARG A 106 33.17 -11.10 -1.51
CA ARG A 106 33.25 -10.41 -0.21
C ARG A 106 33.28 -8.88 -0.31
N LYS A 107 33.54 -8.31 -1.49
CA LYS A 107 33.56 -6.84 -1.67
C LYS A 107 32.18 -6.21 -1.83
N THR A 108 31.16 -6.98 -2.19
CA THR A 108 29.83 -6.46 -2.52
C THR A 108 28.90 -6.38 -1.30
N ALA A 109 29.21 -7.12 -0.23
CA ALA A 109 28.40 -7.15 1.00
C ALA A 109 28.43 -5.80 1.77
N ALA A 110 29.57 -5.12 1.82
CA ALA A 110 29.69 -3.86 2.56
C ALA A 110 28.97 -2.69 1.86
N ALA A 111 28.94 -2.68 0.53
CA ALA A 111 28.23 -1.65 -0.24
C ALA A 111 26.70 -1.85 -0.19
N TRP A 112 26.24 -3.11 -0.10
CA TRP A 112 24.82 -3.44 0.03
C TRP A 112 24.25 -3.04 1.40
N GLU A 113 25.04 -3.18 2.47
CA GLU A 113 24.62 -2.73 3.80
C GLU A 113 24.47 -1.21 3.91
N ALA A 114 25.23 -0.46 3.11
CA ALA A 114 25.14 1.01 3.05
C ALA A 114 23.96 1.52 2.19
N LEU A 115 23.26 0.66 1.45
CA LEU A 115 22.14 1.06 0.60
C LEU A 115 20.82 1.08 1.37
N SER A 116 20.07 2.16 1.16
CA SER A 116 18.72 2.30 1.69
C SER A 116 17.78 1.25 1.08
N TYR A 117 16.79 0.85 1.87
CA TYR A 117 15.81 -0.20 1.58
C TYR A 117 15.17 -0.13 0.18
N THR A 118 15.04 1.06 -0.42
CA THR A 118 14.48 1.25 -1.77
C THR A 118 15.37 0.71 -2.88
N ASN A 119 16.69 0.68 -2.69
CA ASN A 119 17.64 0.20 -3.68
C ASN A 119 18.06 -1.27 -3.47
N ARG A 120 17.48 -1.95 -2.46
CA ARG A 120 17.64 -3.39 -2.24
C ARG A 120 16.51 -4.17 -2.94
N LYS A 121 16.45 -4.12 -4.27
CA LYS A 121 15.56 -4.94 -5.09
C LYS A 121 16.36 -5.76 -6.09
#